data_AF-A0A9D7SLV3-F1
#
_entry.id   AF-A0A9D7SLV3-F1
#
_cell.length_a   1.000
_cell.length_b   1.000
_cell.length_c   1.000
_cell.angle_alpha   90.00
_cell.angle_beta   90.00
_cell.angle_gamma   90.00
#
_symmetry.space_group_name_H-M   'P 1'
#
loop_
_entity.id
_entity.type
_entity.pdbx_description
1 polymer ?
#
loop_
_entity_poly.entity_id
_entity_poly.type
_entity_poly.pdbx_seq_one_letter_code
_entity_poly.pdbx_strand_id
1 'polypeptide(L)'
;MDAIRRKGRGRAGAILRTTLTSDDGRWVLRARAGAASELALVKVSDGGTPTRIIDRTFVEDGTRWIIDYKTATPASDLAAHATHYRAQLARYVDLFTDEGLPVRAAIFFAALGRLVENVLATPSV
;
A
#
# COMPACT_ATOMS: atom_id res chain seq x y z
N MET A 1 3.72 -9.39 30.33
CA MET A 1 3.59 -8.22 29.43
C MET A 1 4.93 -7.81 28.79
N ASP A 2 6.05 -7.79 29.50
CA ASP A 2 7.35 -7.29 28.98
C ASP A 2 7.96 -8.08 27.83
N ALA A 3 7.86 -9.41 27.83
CA ALA A 3 8.39 -10.24 26.74
C ALA A 3 7.68 -9.99 25.40
N ILE A 4 6.36 -9.78 25.42
CA ILE A 4 5.54 -9.46 24.24
C ILE A 4 5.93 -8.08 23.69
N ARG A 5 6.08 -7.08 24.58
CA ARG A 5 6.52 -5.72 24.20
C ARG A 5 7.93 -5.72 23.58
N ARG A 6 8.87 -6.47 24.14
CA ARG A 6 10.23 -6.64 23.58
C ARG A 6 10.22 -7.31 22.21
N LYS A 7 9.45 -8.39 22.04
CA LYS A 7 9.30 -9.09 20.75
C LYS A 7 8.69 -8.18 19.68
N GLY A 8 7.65 -7.41 20.03
CA GLY A 8 7.03 -6.43 19.14
C GLY A 8 7.99 -5.33 18.68
N ARG A 9 8.76 -4.74 19.61
CA ARG A 9 9.78 -3.74 19.29
C ARG A 9 10.88 -4.30 18.38
N GLY A 10 11.36 -5.50 18.66
CA GLY A 10 12.35 -6.17 17.82
C GLY A 10 11.85 -6.39 16.40
N ARG A 11 10.59 -6.82 16.24
CA ARG A 11 9.96 -7.00 14.93
C ARG A 11 9.80 -5.67 14.19
N ALA A 12 9.29 -4.63 14.85
CA ALA A 12 9.10 -3.31 14.23
C ALA A 12 10.44 -2.71 13.75
N GLY A 13 11.49 -2.79 14.57
CA GLY A 13 12.83 -2.33 14.18
C GLY A 13 13.42 -3.13 13.02
N ALA A 14 13.17 -4.45 12.95
CA ALA A 14 13.60 -5.26 11.82
C ALA A 14 12.88 -4.87 10.52
N ILE A 15 11.55 -4.69 10.56
CA ILE A 15 10.76 -4.24 9.41
C ILE A 15 11.22 -2.87 8.92
N LEU A 16 11.41 -1.92 9.84
CA LEU A 16 11.91 -0.59 9.49
C LEU A 16 13.26 -0.67 8.79
N ARG A 17 14.20 -1.45 9.32
CA ARG A 17 15.51 -1.65 8.69
C ARG A 17 15.35 -2.25 7.30
N THR A 18 14.58 -3.32 7.15
CA THR A 18 14.32 -3.94 5.83
C THR A 18 13.81 -2.92 4.83
N THR A 19 12.77 -2.16 5.18
CA THR A 19 12.18 -1.11 4.33
C THR A 19 13.21 -0.04 3.93
N LEU A 20 14.02 0.46 4.87
CA LEU A 20 15.01 1.50 4.57
C LEU A 20 16.17 0.98 3.71
N THR A 21 16.48 -0.32 3.80
CA THR A 21 17.58 -0.95 3.06
C THR A 21 17.18 -1.52 1.70
N SER A 22 15.89 -1.71 1.39
CA SER A 22 15.45 -2.21 0.08
C SER A 22 15.21 -1.08 -0.92
N ASP A 23 15.41 -1.37 -2.21
CA ASP A 23 15.13 -0.41 -3.29
C ASP A 23 13.65 -0.05 -3.35
N ASP A 24 12.77 -1.06 -3.30
CA ASP A 24 11.32 -0.86 -3.27
C ASP A 24 10.88 -0.01 -2.06
N GLY A 25 11.44 -0.26 -0.88
CA GLY A 25 11.08 0.49 0.33
C GLY A 25 11.55 1.94 0.28
N ARG A 26 12.78 2.19 -0.20
CA ARG A 26 13.26 3.55 -0.49
C ARG A 26 12.41 4.23 -1.56
N TRP A 27 12.05 3.51 -2.61
CA TRP A 27 11.19 4.05 -3.67
C TRP A 27 9.83 4.43 -3.09
N VAL A 28 9.19 3.60 -2.26
CA VAL A 28 7.89 3.94 -1.65
C VAL A 28 8.00 5.16 -0.73
N LEU A 29 9.06 5.26 0.08
CA LEU A 29 9.21 6.31 1.10
C LEU A 29 9.75 7.64 0.57
N ARG A 30 10.31 7.67 -0.65
CA ARG A 30 10.85 8.89 -1.25
C ARG A 30 9.82 10.02 -1.27
N ALA A 31 10.27 11.23 -0.95
CA ALA A 31 9.45 12.44 -1.02
C ALA A 31 9.03 12.71 -2.46
N ARG A 32 7.75 13.03 -2.66
CA ARG A 32 7.13 13.31 -3.96
C ARG A 32 6.00 14.31 -3.82
N ALA A 33 5.61 14.92 -4.94
CA ALA A 33 4.44 15.78 -4.99
C ALA A 33 3.16 15.00 -4.65
N GLY A 34 2.22 15.66 -3.98
CA GLY A 34 0.95 15.06 -3.57
C GLY A 34 1.09 13.86 -2.64
N ALA A 35 2.24 13.72 -1.96
CA ALA A 35 2.49 12.63 -1.04
C ALA A 35 1.72 12.82 0.28
N ALA A 36 1.00 11.79 0.71
CA ALA A 36 0.31 11.75 1.99
C ALA A 36 0.40 10.33 2.58
N SER A 37 0.34 10.25 3.90
CA SER A 37 0.21 9.00 4.65
C SER A 37 -1.01 9.08 5.55
N GLU A 38 -1.67 7.94 5.76
CA GLU A 38 -2.93 7.85 6.52
C GLU A 38 -4.00 8.85 6.02
N LEU A 39 -4.11 9.00 4.69
CA LEU A 39 -5.03 9.96 4.09
C LEU A 39 -6.47 9.46 4.20
N ALA A 40 -7.26 10.13 5.03
CA ALA A 40 -8.69 9.88 5.16
C ALA A 40 -9.47 10.58 4.05
N LEU A 41 -10.16 9.81 3.21
CA LEU A 41 -11.02 10.29 2.14
C LEU A 41 -12.44 9.76 2.32
N VAL A 42 -13.41 10.59 1.92
CA VAL A 42 -14.83 10.25 1.91
C VAL A 42 -15.32 10.31 0.48
N LYS A 43 -15.95 9.24 0.00
CA LYS A 43 -16.68 9.26 -1.27
C LYS A 43 -18.17 9.23 -0.96
N VAL A 44 -18.89 10.24 -1.45
CA VAL A 44 -20.34 10.32 -1.36
C VAL A 44 -20.92 9.39 -2.43
N SER A 45 -21.76 8.44 -2.03
CA SER A 45 -22.52 7.59 -2.95
C SER A 45 -23.96 7.40 -2.44
N ASP A 46 -24.86 6.94 -3.31
CA ASP A 46 -26.28 6.75 -2.99
C ASP A 46 -26.52 5.79 -1.80
N GLY A 47 -25.53 4.96 -1.45
CA GLY A 47 -25.57 4.03 -0.31
C GLY A 47 -24.86 4.50 0.96
N GLY A 48 -24.34 5.74 1.01
CA GLY A 48 -23.71 6.35 2.18
C GLY A 48 -22.37 7.05 1.90
N THR A 49 -21.71 7.51 2.96
CA THR A 49 -20.42 8.23 2.93
C THR A 49 -19.31 7.43 3.64
N PRO A 50 -18.89 6.27 3.10
CA PRO A 50 -17.83 5.50 3.72
C PRO A 50 -16.51 6.28 3.73
N THR A 51 -15.96 6.50 4.92
CA THR A 51 -14.58 7.01 5.08
C THR A 51 -13.59 5.87 4.85
N ARG A 52 -12.54 6.15 4.10
CA ARG A 52 -11.43 5.22 3.80
C ARG A 52 -10.12 5.89 4.15
N ILE A 53 -9.20 5.14 4.75
CA ILE A 53 -7.88 5.63 5.12
C ILE A 53 -6.86 4.91 4.22
N ILE A 54 -6.12 5.68 3.45
CA ILE A 54 -5.07 5.17 2.57
C ILE A 54 -3.73 5.26 3.28
N ASP A 55 -3.03 4.13 3.44
CA ASP A 55 -1.75 4.07 4.13
C ASP A 55 -0.73 5.05 3.53
N ARG A 56 -0.59 5.06 2.20
CA ARG A 56 0.22 6.04 1.48
C ARG A 56 -0.23 6.29 0.06
N THR A 57 -0.11 7.54 -0.38
CA THR A 57 -0.30 7.94 -1.77
C THR A 57 0.71 9.03 -2.17
N PHE A 58 0.98 9.18 -3.46
CA PHE A 58 1.77 10.26 -4.07
C PHE A 58 1.54 10.31 -5.58
N VAL A 59 2.06 11.34 -6.24
CA VAL A 59 2.14 11.41 -7.71
C VAL A 59 3.59 11.21 -8.16
N GLU A 60 3.80 10.36 -9.16
CA GLU A 60 5.08 10.17 -9.87
C GLU A 60 4.80 10.10 -11.36
N ASP A 61 5.50 10.91 -12.17
CA ASP A 61 5.40 10.92 -13.62
C ASP A 61 3.95 10.99 -14.15
N GLY A 62 3.16 11.88 -13.55
CA GLY A 62 1.75 12.09 -13.90
C GLY A 62 0.79 10.95 -13.47
N THR A 63 1.27 9.98 -12.69
CA THR A 63 0.47 8.86 -12.19
C THR A 63 0.27 8.96 -10.69
N ARG A 64 -0.99 8.85 -10.25
CA ARG A 64 -1.36 8.71 -8.83
C ARG A 64 -1.06 7.30 -8.37
N TRP A 65 -0.17 7.16 -7.40
CA TRP A 65 0.15 5.89 -6.76
C TRP A 65 -0.55 5.75 -5.42
N ILE A 66 -1.06 4.55 -5.16
CA ILE A 66 -1.64 4.14 -3.88
C ILE A 66 -0.84 2.94 -3.40
N ILE A 67 -0.23 3.04 -2.22
CA ILE A 67 0.56 1.98 -1.62
C ILE A 67 -0.11 1.57 -0.31
N ASP A 68 -0.42 0.29 -0.17
CA ASP A 68 -0.92 -0.30 1.06
C ASP A 68 0.17 -1.20 1.68
N TYR A 69 0.38 -1.04 2.98
CA TYR A 69 1.46 -1.67 3.73
C TYR A 69 1.00 -2.98 4.38
N LYS A 70 1.71 -4.07 4.10
CA LYS A 70 1.47 -5.37 4.74
C LYS A 70 2.71 -5.88 5.44
N THR A 71 2.56 -6.26 6.71
CA THR A 71 3.62 -6.92 7.49
C THR A 71 3.61 -8.45 7.35
N ALA A 72 2.74 -8.97 6.49
CA ALA A 72 2.67 -10.39 6.16
C ALA A 72 3.97 -10.85 5.49
N THR A 73 4.34 -12.10 5.73
CA THR A 73 5.55 -12.74 5.19
C THR A 73 5.16 -14.06 4.54
N PRO A 74 4.39 -14.05 3.44
CA PRO A 74 4.02 -15.28 2.73
C PRO A 74 5.29 -16.00 2.27
N ALA A 75 5.27 -17.33 2.38
CA ALA A 75 6.44 -18.17 2.10
C ALA A 75 6.75 -18.29 0.59
N SER A 76 5.76 -18.09 -0.27
CA SER A 76 5.90 -18.11 -1.73
C SER A 76 4.87 -17.21 -2.41
N ASP A 77 5.15 -16.87 -3.67
CA ASP A 77 4.35 -16.06 -4.60
C ASP A 77 3.65 -14.83 -3.98
N LEU A 78 4.39 -13.72 -3.93
CA LEU A 78 3.87 -12.43 -3.47
C LEU A 78 2.77 -11.89 -4.36
N ALA A 79 2.76 -12.20 -5.66
CA ALA A 79 1.75 -11.72 -6.58
C ALA A 79 0.41 -12.41 -6.31
N ALA A 80 0.43 -13.74 -6.15
CA ALA A 80 -0.75 -14.49 -5.73
C ALA A 80 -1.28 -14.01 -4.39
N HIS A 81 -0.41 -13.80 -3.39
CA HIS A 81 -0.86 -13.31 -2.08
C HIS A 81 -1.43 -11.89 -2.15
N ALA A 82 -0.87 -11.01 -2.99
CA ALA A 82 -1.36 -9.66 -3.16
C ALA A 82 -2.81 -9.62 -3.69
N THR A 83 -3.25 -10.63 -4.43
CA THR A 83 -4.63 -10.71 -4.96
C THR A 83 -5.70 -10.68 -3.87
N HIS A 84 -5.39 -11.13 -2.64
CA HIS A 84 -6.30 -11.05 -1.49
C HIS A 84 -6.69 -9.61 -1.14
N TYR A 85 -5.87 -8.63 -1.56
CA TYR A 85 -6.10 -7.21 -1.30
C TYR A 85 -6.71 -6.46 -2.50
N ARG A 86 -6.96 -7.15 -3.62
CA ARG A 86 -7.49 -6.54 -4.86
C ARG A 86 -8.76 -5.72 -4.61
N ALA A 87 -9.74 -6.28 -3.91
CA ALA A 87 -11.00 -5.59 -3.64
C ALA A 87 -10.81 -4.33 -2.78
N GLN A 88 -9.83 -4.31 -1.87
CA GLN A 88 -9.49 -3.13 -1.09
C GLN A 88 -8.83 -2.06 -1.96
N LEU A 89 -7.83 -2.44 -2.75
CA LEU A 89 -7.15 -1.51 -3.64
C LEU A 89 -8.08 -0.92 -4.69
N ALA A 90 -9.01 -1.69 -5.24
CA ALA A 90 -10.01 -1.19 -6.19
C ALA A 90 -10.83 -0.05 -5.56
N ARG A 91 -11.29 -0.24 -4.31
CA ARG A 91 -12.00 0.82 -3.58
C ARG A 91 -11.16 2.07 -3.33
N TYR A 92 -9.84 1.95 -3.18
CA TYR A 92 -8.98 3.12 -3.02
C TYR A 92 -8.75 3.83 -4.35
N VAL A 93 -8.57 3.08 -5.44
CA VAL A 93 -8.48 3.65 -6.79
C VAL A 93 -9.75 4.45 -7.13
N ASP A 94 -10.91 3.92 -6.76
CA ASP A 94 -12.19 4.61 -6.97
C ASP A 94 -12.25 5.99 -6.28
N LEU A 95 -11.45 6.27 -5.25
CA LEU A 95 -11.45 7.57 -4.57
C LEU A 95 -10.79 8.68 -5.39
N PHE A 96 -10.01 8.34 -6.41
CA PHE A 96 -9.24 9.29 -7.23
C PHE A 96 -9.72 9.34 -8.69
N THR A 97 -10.85 8.72 -9.03
CA THR A 97 -11.36 8.69 -10.41
C THR A 97 -11.57 10.08 -10.99
N ASP A 98 -11.92 11.04 -10.13
CA ASP A 98 -12.28 12.41 -10.54
C ASP A 98 -11.05 13.34 -10.59
N GLU A 99 -9.86 12.84 -10.22
CA GLU A 99 -8.60 13.60 -10.23
C GLU A 99 -8.07 13.81 -11.67
N GLY A 100 -8.52 13.01 -12.64
CA GLY A 100 -8.07 13.09 -14.03
C GLY A 100 -6.66 12.54 -14.29
N LEU A 101 -6.06 11.85 -13.30
CA LEU A 101 -4.78 11.16 -13.44
C LEU A 101 -4.98 9.64 -13.55
N PRO A 102 -4.11 8.93 -14.30
CA PRO A 102 -4.01 7.48 -14.17
C PRO A 102 -3.70 7.10 -12.72
N VAL A 103 -4.38 6.07 -12.21
CA VAL A 103 -4.21 5.60 -10.84
C VAL A 103 -3.64 4.18 -10.85
N ARG A 104 -2.53 3.98 -10.14
CA ARG A 104 -1.90 2.67 -9.91
C ARG A 104 -1.93 2.34 -8.43
N ALA A 105 -2.11 1.07 -8.10
CA ALA A 105 -2.17 0.61 -6.71
C ALA A 105 -1.28 -0.61 -6.51
N ALA A 106 -0.54 -0.64 -5.40
CA ALA A 106 0.43 -1.68 -5.09
C ALA A 106 0.38 -2.10 -3.63
N ILE A 107 0.78 -3.34 -3.36
CA ILE A 107 1.01 -3.85 -2.00
C ILE A 107 2.51 -3.82 -1.72
N PHE A 108 2.91 -3.18 -0.62
CA PHE A 108 4.28 -3.23 -0.13
C PHE A 108 4.36 -4.16 1.09
N PHE A 109 5.02 -5.30 0.89
CA PHE A 109 5.33 -6.25 1.95
C PHE A 109 6.51 -5.75 2.78
N ALA A 110 6.26 -4.88 3.75
CA ALA A 110 7.28 -4.14 4.49
C ALA A 110 8.30 -5.06 5.20
N ALA A 111 7.84 -6.21 5.71
CA ALA A 111 8.73 -7.18 6.35
C ALA A 111 9.70 -7.87 5.37
N LEU A 112 9.37 -7.87 4.08
CA LEU A 112 10.18 -8.44 3.00
C LEU A 112 10.88 -7.36 2.18
N GLY A 113 10.49 -6.09 2.32
CA GLY A 113 11.03 -4.97 1.54
C GLY A 113 10.69 -5.06 0.06
N ARG A 114 9.52 -5.65 -0.30
CA ARG A 114 9.11 -5.94 -1.68
C ARG A 114 7.79 -5.27 -2.05
N LEU A 115 7.75 -4.66 -3.22
CA LEU A 115 6.56 -4.06 -3.82
C LEU A 115 5.95 -4.99 -4.88
N VAL A 116 4.61 -5.07 -4.90
CA VAL A 116 3.85 -5.78 -5.93
C VAL A 116 2.82 -4.83 -6.54
N GLU A 117 2.99 -4.48 -7.80
CA GLU A 117 2.22 -3.42 -8.48
C GLU A 117 0.99 -3.92 -9.25
N ASN A 118 1.06 -5.09 -9.88
CA ASN A 118 0.04 -5.56 -10.82
C ASN A 118 -1.13 -6.27 -10.12
N VAL A 119 -1.55 -5.76 -8.96
CA VAL A 119 -2.58 -6.40 -8.12
C VAL A 119 -3.97 -6.27 -8.72
N LEU A 120 -4.22 -5.20 -9.47
CA LEU A 120 -5.52 -4.91 -10.10
C LEU A 120 -5.64 -5.44 -11.54
N ALA A 121 -4.55 -5.91 -12.16
CA ALA A 121 -4.61 -6.49 -13.50
C ALA A 121 -5.46 -7.77 -13.48
N THR A 122 -6.36 -7.95 -14.44
CA THR A 122 -7.12 -9.20 -14.60
C THR A 122 -6.11 -10.34 -14.88
N PRO A 123 -6.22 -11.52 -14.23
CA PRO A 123 -5.37 -12.64 -14.59
C PRO A 123 -5.54 -12.94 -16.08
N SER A 124 -4.43 -13.04 -16.82
CA SER A 124 -4.47 -13.58 -18.17
C SER A 124 -4.96 -15.03 -18.08
N VAL A 125 -6.04 -15.33 -18.80
CA VAL A 125 -6.60 -16.68 -18.96
C VAL A 125 -5.59 -17.60 -19.64
#